data_AF-A0A059EWJ5-F1
#
_entry.id   AF-A0A059EWJ5-F1
#
_cell.length_a   1.000
_cell.length_b   1.000
_cell.length_c   1.000
_cell.angle_alpha   90.00
_cell.angle_beta   90.00
_cell.angle_gamma   90.00
#
_symmetry.space_group_name_H-M   'P 1'
#
loop_
_entity.id
_entity.type
_entity.pdbx_description
1 polymer ?
#
loop_
_entity_poly.entity_id
_entity_poly.type
_entity_poly.pdbx_seq_one_letter_code
_entity_poly.pdbx_strand_id
1 'polypeptide(L)'
;MLKIFLIYLLAIGIQSTKSHHGKHKSHRGKYEISSDTSYSSSSSSSSSSYSSSSSSSSSSSGSEIASKLFKKLTKDSRHSSSSSSSSSSSSSSTSSSSSSSSSSSELEELDKKTFIKIIKSYLTTSFWGEQKPDVEEAIEALGLIYSYLHKDKKELTIFTANAIFTTSGFNFLKGQPLDVEEKWRSRGILQIEGKGNYEKLNDLEKSVNWVKHPKKLEYLKSSAVKASIKFWCFLVKNAKNKDKKFKLDFLSALKLLNTREVQKPFKEEYRENLLNRLEVYKTVKKLLRNYA
;
A
#
# COMPACT_ATOMS: atom_id res chain seq x y z
N MET A 1 10.45 -17.96 11.05
CA MET A 1 9.24 -17.34 10.47
C MET A 1 8.41 -16.57 11.49
N LEU A 2 8.23 -17.05 12.74
CA LEU A 2 7.44 -16.35 13.80
C LEU A 2 7.67 -14.83 13.95
N LYS A 3 8.91 -14.34 13.80
CA LYS A 3 9.24 -12.92 14.01
C LYS A 3 8.53 -11.94 13.06
N ILE A 4 8.22 -12.34 11.81
CA ILE A 4 7.51 -11.46 10.86
C ILE A 4 6.03 -11.34 11.26
N PHE A 5 5.41 -12.46 11.65
CA PHE A 5 4.01 -12.50 12.08
C PHE A 5 3.79 -11.68 13.36
N LEU A 6 4.71 -11.76 14.32
CA LEU A 6 4.63 -11.01 15.58
C LEU A 6 4.78 -9.49 15.38
N ILE A 7 5.67 -9.05 14.48
CA ILE A 7 5.82 -7.62 14.12
C ILE A 7 4.53 -7.10 13.44
N TYR A 8 3.89 -7.91 12.59
CA TYR A 8 2.66 -7.51 11.91
C TYR A 8 1.46 -7.39 12.86
N LEU A 9 1.34 -8.31 13.83
CA LEU A 9 0.32 -8.22 14.90
C LEU A 9 0.56 -7.03 15.83
N LEU A 10 1.81 -6.67 16.13
CA LEU A 10 2.12 -5.46 16.92
C LEU A 10 1.81 -4.17 16.15
N ALA A 11 2.12 -4.11 14.84
CA ALA A 11 1.75 -2.97 14.00
C ALA A 11 0.21 -2.79 13.88
N ILE A 12 -0.56 -3.87 13.97
CA ILE A 12 -2.04 -3.84 13.96
C ILE A 12 -2.60 -3.53 15.35
N GLY A 13 -2.00 -4.02 16.44
CA GLY A 13 -2.51 -3.90 17.81
C GLY A 13 -2.18 -2.58 18.53
N ILE A 14 -1.08 -1.90 18.17
CA ILE A 14 -0.60 -0.71 18.90
C ILE A 14 -1.40 0.57 18.57
N GLN A 15 -2.19 0.61 17.49
CA GLN A 15 -2.95 1.82 17.11
C GLN A 15 -4.16 2.14 18.04
N SER A 16 -4.43 1.37 19.10
CA SER A 16 -5.66 1.48 19.90
C SER A 16 -5.58 2.30 21.22
N THR A 17 -4.49 3.02 21.52
CA THR A 17 -4.34 3.74 22.82
C THR A 17 -3.76 5.17 22.74
N LYS A 18 -4.16 5.98 21.75
CA LYS A 18 -3.96 7.44 21.80
C LYS A 18 -5.25 8.23 21.52
N SER A 19 -6.17 8.18 22.48
CA SER A 19 -7.31 9.08 22.53
C SER A 19 -6.82 10.53 22.78
N HIS A 20 -6.82 11.34 21.73
CA HIS A 20 -6.55 12.78 21.86
C HIS A 20 -7.75 13.47 22.52
N HIS A 21 -7.62 13.76 23.81
CA HIS A 21 -8.60 14.54 24.57
C HIS A 21 -8.61 16.01 24.09
N GLY A 22 -9.40 16.28 23.05
CA GLY A 22 -9.63 17.62 22.53
C GLY A 22 -10.46 18.46 23.52
N LYS A 23 -9.85 19.48 24.12
CA LYS A 23 -10.53 20.42 25.01
C LYS A 23 -11.51 21.31 24.21
N HIS A 24 -12.78 20.89 24.13
CA HIS A 24 -13.85 21.78 23.67
C HIS A 24 -14.10 22.89 24.71
N LYS A 25 -13.78 24.13 24.36
CA LYS A 25 -14.29 25.31 25.07
C LYS A 25 -15.76 25.52 24.66
N SER A 26 -16.68 25.14 25.54
CA SER A 26 -18.11 25.43 25.36
C SER A 26 -18.41 26.88 25.78
N HIS A 27 -18.97 27.68 24.87
CA HIS A 27 -19.53 28.99 25.21
C HIS A 27 -20.95 28.80 25.77
N ARG A 28 -21.13 29.19 27.03
CA ARG A 28 -22.37 28.99 27.80
C ARG A 28 -23.39 30.08 27.49
N GLY A 29 -24.35 29.79 26.61
CA GLY A 29 -25.58 30.58 26.48
C GLY A 29 -26.52 30.31 27.66
N LYS A 30 -27.08 31.37 28.26
CA LYS A 30 -28.04 31.26 29.36
C LYS A 30 -29.44 30.99 28.81
N TYR A 31 -30.10 29.95 29.32
CA TYR A 31 -31.56 29.91 29.46
C TYR A 31 -31.88 29.28 30.82
N GLU A 32 -32.74 29.94 31.58
CA GLU A 32 -33.35 29.41 32.80
C GLU A 32 -34.66 28.71 32.44
N ILE A 33 -35.00 27.65 33.17
CA ILE A 33 -36.32 27.37 33.77
C ILE A 33 -36.23 26.06 34.57
N SER A 34 -36.86 26.05 35.73
CA SER A 34 -36.80 25.00 36.76
C SER A 34 -37.73 23.81 36.47
N SER A 35 -37.37 22.61 36.95
CA SER A 35 -38.08 21.97 38.09
C SER A 35 -37.57 20.55 38.39
N ASP A 36 -37.05 20.38 39.61
CA ASP A 36 -37.14 19.22 40.52
C ASP A 36 -37.45 17.81 39.98
N THR A 37 -36.51 16.88 40.19
CA THR A 37 -36.80 15.69 41.03
C THR A 37 -35.51 15.15 41.68
N SER A 38 -35.65 14.46 42.82
CA SER A 38 -34.60 14.18 43.80
C SER A 38 -34.22 12.68 43.90
N TYR A 39 -33.26 12.40 44.81
CA TYR A 39 -32.75 11.09 45.26
C TYR A 39 -31.67 10.40 44.39
N SER A 40 -30.69 9.67 44.94
CA SER A 40 -29.84 9.88 46.15
C SER A 40 -28.88 8.69 46.29
N SER A 41 -27.57 8.95 46.38
CA SER A 41 -26.54 8.08 47.02
C SER A 41 -26.34 6.65 46.41
N SER A 42 -25.18 5.98 46.47
CA SER A 42 -24.09 6.07 47.45
C SER A 42 -22.72 5.68 46.85
N SER A 43 -21.69 6.29 47.42
CA SER A 43 -20.26 5.95 47.41
C SER A 43 -19.86 4.47 47.38
N SER A 44 -18.71 4.17 46.77
CA SER A 44 -17.52 3.72 47.52
C SER A 44 -16.22 3.75 46.71
N SER A 45 -15.11 3.94 47.43
CA SER A 45 -13.75 4.19 46.94
C SER A 45 -12.89 2.92 46.91
N SER A 46 -11.91 2.86 46.01
CA SER A 46 -10.64 2.14 46.24
C SER A 46 -9.54 2.63 45.30
N SER A 47 -8.54 3.30 45.87
CA SER A 47 -7.27 3.64 45.22
C SER A 47 -6.24 2.55 45.49
N SER A 48 -5.59 2.04 44.44
CA SER A 48 -4.41 1.18 44.58
C SER A 48 -3.34 1.55 43.57
N SER A 49 -2.16 1.89 44.09
CA SER A 49 -0.99 2.32 43.33
C SER A 49 -0.09 1.12 43.05
N TYR A 50 0.22 0.84 41.79
CA TYR A 50 1.26 -0.13 41.42
C TYR A 50 2.32 0.55 40.57
N SER A 51 3.49 0.77 41.18
CA SER A 51 4.70 1.15 40.46
C SER A 51 5.23 -0.07 39.72
N SER A 52 5.49 0.03 38.43
CA SER A 52 6.13 -1.03 37.64
C SER A 52 7.15 -0.41 36.71
N SER A 53 8.39 -0.35 37.18
CA SER A 53 9.56 0.09 36.42
C SER A 53 9.86 -0.91 35.30
N SER A 54 9.63 -0.52 34.05
CA SER A 54 10.04 -1.29 32.87
C SER A 54 11.10 -0.53 32.08
N SER A 55 12.35 -0.94 32.25
CA SER A 55 13.52 -0.44 31.54
C SER A 55 13.56 -0.94 30.09
N SER A 56 13.07 -0.13 29.16
CA SER A 56 13.17 -0.42 27.72
C SER A 56 14.56 -0.02 27.18
N SER A 57 15.45 -1.00 27.06
CA SER A 57 16.76 -0.83 26.39
C SER A 57 16.57 -0.66 24.88
N SER A 58 16.94 0.51 24.37
CA SER A 58 16.72 0.91 22.98
C SER A 58 17.71 0.26 22.00
N SER A 59 17.24 -0.67 21.17
CA SER A 59 17.99 -1.24 20.04
C SER A 59 18.05 -0.25 18.85
N SER A 60 18.89 0.77 18.99
CA SER A 60 19.03 1.92 18.07
C SER A 60 19.38 1.55 16.60
N SER A 61 19.97 0.38 16.36
CA SER A 61 20.59 -0.02 15.08
C SER A 61 19.62 -0.11 13.88
N GLY A 62 18.33 -0.38 14.09
CA GLY A 62 17.35 -0.41 13.00
C GLY A 62 17.02 0.97 12.42
N SER A 63 17.06 2.01 13.25
CA SER A 63 16.61 3.37 12.89
C SER A 63 17.53 4.07 11.88
N GLU A 64 18.84 3.80 11.96
CA GLU A 64 19.84 4.33 11.03
C GLU A 64 19.73 3.75 9.62
N ILE A 65 19.60 2.42 9.51
CA ILE A 65 19.52 1.75 8.19
C ILE A 65 18.25 2.18 7.46
N ALA A 66 17.12 2.24 8.19
CA ALA A 66 15.86 2.77 7.70
C ALA A 66 15.95 4.24 7.25
N SER A 67 16.64 5.11 8.01
CA SER A 67 16.77 6.53 7.65
C SER A 67 17.76 6.76 6.50
N LYS A 68 18.83 5.96 6.39
CA LYS A 68 19.75 5.96 5.25
C LYS A 68 19.05 5.49 3.96
N LEU A 69 18.24 4.43 4.02
CA LEU A 69 17.38 3.99 2.91
C LEU A 69 16.34 5.05 2.53
N PHE A 70 15.63 5.62 3.49
CA PHE A 70 14.64 6.66 3.23
C PHE A 70 15.26 7.92 2.62
N LYS A 71 16.39 8.39 3.16
CA LYS A 71 17.14 9.53 2.60
C LYS A 71 17.60 9.25 1.18
N LYS A 72 18.09 8.03 0.86
CA LYS A 72 18.47 7.63 -0.51
C LYS A 72 17.26 7.69 -1.45
N LEU A 73 16.16 7.03 -1.08
CA LEU A 73 14.90 7.02 -1.85
C LEU A 73 14.33 8.42 -2.12
N THR A 74 14.51 9.38 -1.20
CA THR A 74 14.07 10.78 -1.42
C THR A 74 15.11 11.68 -2.09
N LYS A 75 16.41 11.37 -2.00
CA LYS A 75 17.49 12.15 -2.63
C LYS A 75 17.57 11.87 -4.13
N ASP A 76 17.38 10.61 -4.53
CA ASP A 76 17.37 10.16 -5.93
C ASP A 76 16.17 10.77 -6.72
N SER A 77 15.14 11.28 -6.01
CA SER A 77 14.00 12.01 -6.60
C SER A 77 14.29 13.48 -6.93
N ARG A 78 15.46 14.04 -6.61
CA ARG A 78 15.74 15.49 -6.70
C ARG A 78 16.85 15.93 -7.66
N HIS A 79 17.59 15.00 -8.27
CA HIS A 79 18.60 15.34 -9.28
C HIS A 79 18.37 14.53 -10.56
N SER A 80 17.81 15.18 -11.58
CA SER A 80 17.65 14.63 -12.94
C SER A 80 17.70 15.76 -13.98
N SER A 81 18.70 16.64 -13.86
CA SER A 81 18.91 17.77 -14.76
C SER A 81 20.32 18.35 -14.64
N SER A 82 21.29 17.70 -15.27
CA SER A 82 22.55 18.31 -15.73
C SER A 82 23.25 17.36 -16.71
N SER A 83 23.42 17.81 -17.94
CA SER A 83 24.06 17.11 -19.06
C SER A 83 25.54 17.51 -19.22
N SER A 84 26.19 17.03 -20.28
CA SER A 84 27.54 17.40 -20.81
C SER A 84 28.77 17.03 -19.95
N SER A 85 29.94 16.68 -20.50
CA SER A 85 30.31 16.32 -21.90
C SER A 85 31.75 15.76 -21.99
N SER A 86 31.98 14.83 -22.93
CA SER A 86 33.21 14.58 -23.72
C SER A 86 34.62 14.73 -23.12
N SER A 87 35.42 13.64 -23.22
CA SER A 87 36.78 13.69 -23.77
C SER A 87 37.18 12.33 -24.37
N SER A 88 38.10 12.33 -25.33
CA SER A 88 38.40 11.23 -26.26
C SER A 88 39.88 10.87 -26.28
N SER A 89 40.21 9.58 -26.45
CA SER A 89 41.51 9.15 -26.99
C SER A 89 41.48 7.73 -27.58
N SER A 90 42.11 7.59 -28.74
CA SER A 90 42.61 6.36 -29.38
C SER A 90 43.67 5.65 -28.51
N SER A 91 44.08 4.39 -28.67
CA SER A 91 43.94 3.35 -29.71
C SER A 91 43.88 1.94 -29.02
N SER A 92 44.05 0.75 -29.62
CA SER A 92 44.51 0.26 -30.94
C SER A 92 43.89 -1.12 -31.29
N SER A 93 44.47 -1.84 -32.25
CA SER A 93 44.02 -3.11 -32.84
C SER A 93 44.56 -4.40 -32.19
N THR A 94 43.72 -5.43 -32.10
CA THR A 94 44.10 -6.84 -32.40
C THR A 94 42.89 -7.62 -32.93
N SER A 95 43.12 -8.45 -33.94
CA SER A 95 42.11 -9.28 -34.60
C SER A 95 42.10 -10.71 -34.06
N SER A 96 40.95 -11.17 -33.56
CA SER A 96 40.73 -12.60 -33.24
C SER A 96 39.32 -13.02 -33.63
N SER A 97 39.22 -13.67 -34.79
CA SER A 97 38.00 -14.30 -35.28
C SER A 97 37.58 -15.45 -34.37
N SER A 98 36.53 -15.22 -33.57
CA SER A 98 35.82 -16.28 -32.86
C SER A 98 34.34 -16.18 -33.19
N SER A 99 33.81 -17.23 -33.81
CA SER A 99 32.40 -17.37 -34.16
C SER A 99 31.58 -17.60 -32.89
N SER A 100 31.30 -16.52 -32.17
CA SER A 100 30.35 -16.53 -31.06
C SER A 100 28.95 -16.75 -31.62
N SER A 101 28.44 -17.96 -31.44
CA SER A 101 27.04 -18.27 -31.65
C SER A 101 26.23 -17.35 -30.75
N SER A 102 25.64 -16.32 -31.37
CA SER A 102 24.73 -15.39 -30.71
C SER A 102 23.45 -16.14 -30.35
N SER A 103 23.51 -16.88 -29.24
CA SER A 103 22.34 -17.35 -28.50
C SER A 103 21.63 -16.10 -27.98
N SER A 104 20.88 -15.47 -28.88
CA SER A 104 19.94 -14.42 -28.57
C SER A 104 18.81 -15.09 -27.83
N SER A 105 19.01 -15.29 -26.52
CA SER A 105 18.00 -15.85 -25.62
C SER A 105 16.75 -15.01 -25.76
N GLU A 106 15.74 -15.55 -26.46
CA GLU A 106 14.43 -14.95 -26.52
C GLU A 106 13.95 -14.81 -25.07
N LEU A 107 13.86 -13.55 -24.64
CA LEU A 107 13.38 -13.18 -23.32
C LEU A 107 11.90 -13.57 -23.26
N GLU A 108 11.62 -14.78 -22.77
CA GLU A 108 10.26 -15.35 -22.77
C GLU A 108 9.27 -14.32 -22.23
N GLU A 109 8.23 -14.04 -23.02
CA GLU A 109 7.21 -13.09 -22.59
C GLU A 109 6.40 -13.74 -21.45
N LEU A 110 6.70 -13.33 -20.22
CA LEU A 110 5.99 -13.72 -18.99
C LEU A 110 4.48 -13.87 -19.21
N ASP A 111 4.03 -15.11 -19.36
CA ASP A 111 2.63 -15.39 -19.69
C ASP A 111 1.71 -15.34 -18.46
N LYS A 112 0.39 -15.32 -18.71
CA LYS A 112 -0.65 -15.23 -17.68
C LYS A 112 -0.60 -16.37 -16.66
N LYS A 113 -0.41 -17.62 -17.09
CA LYS A 113 -0.33 -18.81 -16.22
C LYS A 113 0.93 -18.74 -15.37
N THR A 114 2.07 -18.37 -15.96
CA THR A 114 3.34 -18.22 -15.24
C THR A 114 3.28 -17.10 -14.22
N PHE A 115 2.73 -15.93 -14.55
CA PHE A 115 2.46 -14.85 -13.59
C PHE A 115 1.59 -15.32 -12.41
N ILE A 116 0.44 -15.96 -12.69
CA ILE A 116 -0.46 -16.46 -11.64
C ILE A 116 0.27 -17.48 -10.75
N LYS A 117 0.99 -18.44 -11.33
CA LYS A 117 1.75 -19.47 -10.61
C LYS A 117 2.79 -18.87 -9.65
N ILE A 118 3.58 -17.91 -10.13
CA ILE A 118 4.63 -17.24 -9.36
C ILE A 118 4.01 -16.45 -8.20
N ILE A 119 3.01 -15.61 -8.48
CA ILE A 119 2.41 -14.75 -7.44
C ILE A 119 1.60 -15.59 -6.44
N LYS A 120 0.86 -16.61 -6.87
CA LYS A 120 0.17 -17.56 -5.98
C LYS A 120 1.17 -18.25 -5.04
N SER A 121 2.31 -18.73 -5.55
CA SER A 121 3.36 -19.36 -4.72
C SER A 121 3.89 -18.41 -3.63
N TYR A 122 4.14 -17.15 -3.98
CA TYR A 122 4.54 -16.12 -3.03
C TYR A 122 3.47 -15.82 -1.97
N LEU A 123 2.19 -15.75 -2.38
CA LEU A 123 1.06 -15.56 -1.47
C LEU A 123 0.90 -16.73 -0.49
N THR A 124 0.91 -17.98 -1.00
CA THR A 124 0.85 -19.20 -0.18
C THR A 124 1.97 -19.25 0.86
N THR A 125 3.20 -18.86 0.49
CA THR A 125 4.37 -18.96 1.39
C THR A 125 4.52 -17.81 2.36
N SER A 126 3.97 -16.63 2.06
CA SER A 126 4.26 -15.40 2.81
C SER A 126 3.05 -14.75 3.50
N PHE A 127 1.82 -15.07 3.08
CA PHE A 127 0.60 -14.40 3.55
C PHE A 127 -0.54 -15.35 3.93
N TRP A 128 -0.70 -16.47 3.22
CA TRP A 128 -1.79 -17.42 3.47
C TRP A 128 -1.34 -18.47 4.51
N GLY A 129 -1.58 -18.16 5.77
CA GLY A 129 -1.51 -19.13 6.86
C GLY A 129 -2.80 -19.94 6.96
N GLU A 130 -3.24 -20.20 8.18
CA GLU A 130 -4.54 -20.83 8.47
C GLU A 130 -5.71 -19.97 7.99
N GLN A 131 -5.59 -18.65 8.13
CA GLN A 131 -6.48 -17.68 7.51
C GLN A 131 -5.95 -17.34 6.11
N LYS A 132 -6.71 -17.75 5.10
CA LYS A 132 -6.47 -17.50 3.67
C LYS A 132 -7.75 -16.97 3.02
N PRO A 133 -7.68 -16.21 1.92
CA PRO A 133 -8.87 -15.83 1.16
C PRO A 133 -9.42 -17.05 0.42
N ASP A 134 -10.56 -16.86 -0.23
CA ASP A 134 -10.98 -17.73 -1.33
C ASP A 134 -9.85 -17.75 -2.40
N VAL A 135 -9.29 -18.93 -2.65
CA VAL A 135 -8.08 -19.09 -3.48
C VAL A 135 -8.43 -18.95 -4.95
N GLU A 136 -9.64 -19.35 -5.33
CA GLU A 136 -10.21 -19.30 -6.66
C GLU A 136 -10.56 -17.84 -7.03
N GLU A 137 -11.20 -17.07 -6.14
CA GLU A 137 -11.40 -15.62 -6.34
C GLU A 137 -10.04 -14.87 -6.40
N ALA A 138 -9.05 -15.25 -5.59
CA ALA A 138 -7.71 -14.67 -5.65
C ALA A 138 -6.98 -14.98 -6.96
N ILE A 139 -7.15 -16.18 -7.52
CA ILE A 139 -6.64 -16.55 -8.85
C ILE A 139 -7.35 -15.76 -9.96
N GLU A 140 -8.68 -15.58 -9.89
CA GLU A 140 -9.40 -14.73 -10.84
C GLU A 140 -8.88 -13.29 -10.78
N ALA A 141 -8.71 -12.74 -9.56
CA ALA A 141 -8.20 -11.40 -9.35
C ALA A 141 -6.80 -11.20 -9.98
N LEU A 142 -5.86 -12.12 -9.73
CA LEU A 142 -4.54 -12.12 -10.38
C LEU A 142 -4.66 -12.23 -11.90
N GLY A 143 -5.56 -13.08 -12.40
CA GLY A 143 -5.83 -13.23 -13.82
C GLY A 143 -6.36 -11.95 -14.47
N LEU A 144 -7.20 -11.17 -13.78
CA LEU A 144 -7.69 -9.87 -14.23
C LEU A 144 -6.57 -8.81 -14.22
N ILE A 145 -5.78 -8.75 -13.14
CA ILE A 145 -4.63 -7.83 -13.02
C ILE A 145 -3.66 -8.01 -14.19
N TYR A 146 -3.26 -9.25 -14.49
CA TYR A 146 -2.41 -9.55 -15.64
C TYR A 146 -3.07 -9.11 -16.95
N SER A 147 -4.33 -9.50 -17.17
CA SER A 147 -5.02 -9.26 -18.45
C SER A 147 -5.13 -7.77 -18.80
N TYR A 148 -5.21 -6.90 -17.78
CA TYR A 148 -5.26 -5.45 -17.98
C TYR A 148 -3.88 -4.77 -18.05
N LEU A 149 -2.85 -5.29 -17.35
CA LEU A 149 -1.60 -4.55 -17.12
C LEU A 149 -0.33 -5.18 -17.74
N HIS A 150 -0.38 -6.40 -18.29
CA HIS A 150 0.80 -7.11 -18.83
C HIS A 150 1.65 -6.29 -19.82
N LYS A 151 1.02 -5.42 -20.63
CA LYS A 151 1.70 -4.57 -21.62
C LYS A 151 2.74 -3.61 -21.02
N ASP A 152 2.62 -3.26 -19.74
CA ASP A 152 3.65 -2.52 -19.00
C ASP A 152 4.08 -3.37 -17.80
N LYS A 153 5.15 -4.16 -17.97
CA LYS A 153 5.73 -5.01 -16.92
C LYS A 153 6.03 -4.22 -15.62
N LYS A 154 6.33 -2.91 -15.71
CA LYS A 154 6.58 -2.05 -14.55
C LYS A 154 5.29 -1.69 -13.82
N GLU A 155 4.26 -1.32 -14.56
CA GLU A 155 2.92 -1.03 -14.02
C GLU A 155 2.28 -2.29 -13.41
N LEU A 156 2.36 -3.44 -14.08
CA LEU A 156 1.95 -4.75 -13.53
C LEU A 156 2.64 -5.07 -12.20
N THR A 157 3.97 -4.90 -12.13
CA THR A 157 4.76 -5.13 -10.91
C THR A 157 4.33 -4.21 -9.77
N ILE A 158 4.18 -2.91 -10.05
CA ILE A 158 3.81 -1.89 -9.06
C ILE A 158 2.38 -2.11 -8.55
N PHE A 159 1.43 -2.36 -9.45
CA PHE A 159 0.04 -2.65 -9.08
C PHE A 159 -0.04 -3.89 -8.19
N THR A 160 0.55 -5.00 -8.64
CA THR A 160 0.52 -6.29 -7.94
C THR A 160 1.12 -6.17 -6.53
N ALA A 161 2.27 -5.49 -6.40
CA ALA A 161 2.89 -5.27 -5.09
C ALA A 161 2.04 -4.43 -4.14
N ASN A 162 1.39 -3.36 -4.64
CA ASN A 162 0.47 -2.56 -3.84
C ASN A 162 -0.77 -3.37 -3.43
N ALA A 163 -1.34 -4.14 -4.35
CA ALA A 163 -2.52 -4.95 -4.06
C ALA A 163 -2.24 -6.02 -3.00
N ILE A 164 -1.11 -6.73 -3.11
CA ILE A 164 -0.68 -7.72 -2.11
C ILE A 164 -0.46 -7.04 -0.75
N PHE A 165 0.29 -5.93 -0.69
CA PHE A 165 0.57 -5.28 0.59
C PHE A 165 -0.70 -4.72 1.26
N THR A 166 -1.52 -3.97 0.52
CA THR A 166 -2.70 -3.26 1.06
C THR A 166 -3.80 -4.20 1.56
N THR A 167 -3.77 -5.47 1.15
CA THR A 167 -4.73 -6.49 1.55
C THR A 167 -4.11 -7.63 2.37
N SER A 168 -2.81 -7.52 2.71
CA SER A 168 -2.01 -8.60 3.32
C SER A 168 -2.19 -9.95 2.60
N GLY A 169 -2.04 -9.92 1.28
CA GLY A 169 -2.21 -11.07 0.40
C GLY A 169 -3.68 -11.42 0.11
N PHE A 170 -4.52 -10.43 -0.13
CA PHE A 170 -5.97 -10.56 -0.36
C PHE A 170 -6.81 -11.05 0.84
N ASN A 171 -6.21 -11.21 2.02
CA ASN A 171 -6.91 -11.56 3.27
C ASN A 171 -7.86 -10.44 3.76
N PHE A 172 -7.50 -9.17 3.57
CA PHE A 172 -8.25 -8.02 4.11
C PHE A 172 -8.65 -7.03 3.01
N LEU A 173 -9.92 -7.04 2.62
CA LEU A 173 -10.49 -6.20 1.55
C LEU A 173 -11.28 -5.01 2.09
N LYS A 174 -11.33 -4.86 3.41
CA LYS A 174 -11.90 -3.72 4.13
C LYS A 174 -10.81 -3.17 5.03
N GLY A 175 -10.55 -1.87 4.94
CA GLY A 175 -9.60 -1.19 5.82
C GLY A 175 -10.08 -1.12 7.27
N GLN A 176 -9.19 -0.71 8.16
CA GLN A 176 -9.52 -0.44 9.56
C GLN A 176 -10.48 0.77 9.69
N PRO A 177 -11.25 0.88 10.78
CA PRO A 177 -11.91 2.14 11.15
C PRO A 177 -10.89 3.26 11.32
N LEU A 178 -10.94 4.24 10.42
CA LEU A 178 -10.16 5.47 10.45
C LEU A 178 -11.11 6.68 10.55
N ASP A 179 -10.57 7.88 10.41
CA ASP A 179 -11.25 9.19 10.53
C ASP A 179 -12.29 9.50 9.43
N VAL A 180 -12.91 8.47 8.84
CA VAL A 180 -13.86 8.54 7.74
C VAL A 180 -15.13 7.75 8.07
N GLU A 181 -16.28 8.22 7.56
CA GLU A 181 -17.56 7.52 7.68
C GLU A 181 -17.43 6.05 7.21
N GLU A 182 -18.07 5.12 7.92
CA GLU A 182 -18.13 3.68 7.56
C GLU A 182 -18.49 3.46 6.07
N LYS A 183 -19.38 4.30 5.53
CA LYS A 183 -19.80 4.28 4.13
C LYS A 183 -18.66 4.54 3.15
N TRP A 184 -17.69 5.39 3.50
CA TRP A 184 -16.59 5.81 2.63
C TRP A 184 -15.22 5.24 3.03
N ARG A 185 -15.17 4.40 4.06
CA ARG A 185 -13.98 3.66 4.46
C ARG A 185 -13.28 2.99 3.27
N SER A 186 -11.96 2.93 3.35
CA SER A 186 -11.07 2.12 2.53
C SER A 186 -11.58 0.70 2.22
N ARG A 187 -11.66 0.32 0.93
CA ARG A 187 -12.08 -1.03 0.46
C ARG A 187 -11.37 -1.49 -0.81
N GLY A 188 -11.41 -2.79 -1.05
CA GLY A 188 -10.95 -3.47 -2.26
C GLY A 188 -9.44 -3.62 -2.34
N ILE A 189 -8.98 -4.18 -3.46
CA ILE A 189 -7.58 -4.55 -3.65
C ILE A 189 -6.60 -3.38 -3.75
N LEU A 190 -7.06 -2.13 -3.72
CA LEU A 190 -6.22 -0.94 -3.62
C LEU A 190 -6.57 -0.06 -2.41
N GLN A 191 -7.46 -0.53 -1.52
CA GLN A 191 -7.85 0.20 -0.31
C GLN A 191 -8.34 1.64 -0.64
N ILE A 192 -9.34 1.71 -1.52
CA ILE A 192 -9.92 2.95 -2.03
C ILE A 192 -10.85 3.57 -0.98
N GLU A 193 -10.54 4.80 -0.57
CA GLU A 193 -11.20 5.52 0.53
C GLU A 193 -11.75 6.88 0.07
N GLY A 194 -12.83 7.35 0.71
CA GLY A 194 -13.36 8.71 0.58
C GLY A 194 -14.43 8.87 -0.52
N LYS A 195 -15.47 9.64 -0.21
CA LYS A 195 -16.67 9.84 -1.04
C LYS A 195 -16.35 10.13 -2.52
N GLY A 196 -15.46 11.09 -2.79
CA GLY A 196 -15.09 11.49 -4.15
C GLY A 196 -14.42 10.37 -4.98
N ASN A 197 -13.77 9.40 -4.33
CA ASN A 197 -13.23 8.23 -5.02
C ASN A 197 -14.31 7.20 -5.35
N TYR A 198 -15.32 7.01 -4.49
CA TYR A 198 -16.50 6.18 -4.82
C TYR A 198 -17.37 6.80 -5.92
N GLU A 199 -17.49 8.12 -5.94
CA GLU A 199 -18.11 8.86 -7.05
C GLU A 199 -17.31 8.66 -8.35
N LYS A 200 -15.97 8.78 -8.29
CA LYS A 200 -15.10 8.51 -9.44
C LYS A 200 -15.17 7.06 -9.94
N LEU A 201 -15.29 6.08 -9.04
CA LEU A 201 -15.52 4.67 -9.42
C LEU A 201 -16.82 4.51 -10.21
N ASN A 202 -17.87 5.24 -9.84
CA ASN A 202 -19.18 5.22 -10.50
C ASN A 202 -19.12 5.76 -11.95
N ASP A 203 -18.22 6.71 -12.23
CA ASP A 203 -17.95 7.19 -13.59
C ASP A 203 -17.19 6.15 -14.45
N LEU A 204 -16.23 5.44 -13.83
CA LEU A 204 -15.28 4.55 -14.51
C LEU A 204 -15.83 3.12 -14.73
N GLU A 205 -16.64 2.62 -13.79
CA GLU A 205 -17.13 1.24 -13.78
C GLU A 205 -18.61 1.20 -13.41
N LYS A 206 -19.47 1.25 -14.44
CA LYS A 206 -20.93 1.39 -14.32
C LYS A 206 -21.67 0.10 -13.92
N SER A 207 -20.99 -1.06 -13.85
CA SER A 207 -21.64 -2.34 -13.49
C SER A 207 -22.18 -2.38 -12.05
N VAL A 208 -21.74 -1.49 -11.17
CA VAL A 208 -22.24 -1.35 -9.79
C VAL A 208 -22.36 0.13 -9.46
N ASN A 209 -23.45 0.52 -8.81
CA ASN A 209 -23.52 1.86 -8.21
C ASN A 209 -22.68 1.91 -6.92
N TRP A 210 -21.41 2.32 -7.03
CA TRP A 210 -20.45 2.31 -5.92
C TRP A 210 -20.78 3.31 -4.81
N VAL A 211 -21.54 4.36 -5.13
CA VAL A 211 -22.01 5.39 -4.17
C VAL A 211 -23.16 4.87 -3.29
N LYS A 212 -24.04 4.03 -3.86
CA LYS A 212 -25.14 3.36 -3.13
C LYS A 212 -24.69 2.05 -2.46
N HIS A 213 -23.73 1.33 -3.05
CA HIS A 213 -23.30 0.01 -2.60
C HIS A 213 -21.78 -0.10 -2.39
N PRO A 214 -21.12 0.77 -1.60
CA PRO A 214 -19.67 0.79 -1.45
C PRO A 214 -19.11 -0.53 -0.89
N LYS A 215 -19.86 -1.23 -0.03
CA LYS A 215 -19.52 -2.56 0.50
C LYS A 215 -19.26 -3.61 -0.58
N LYS A 216 -19.80 -3.48 -1.80
CA LYS A 216 -19.51 -4.41 -2.91
C LYS A 216 -18.04 -4.39 -3.34
N LEU A 217 -17.26 -3.38 -2.92
CA LEU A 217 -15.83 -3.30 -3.14
C LEU A 217 -15.02 -4.15 -2.13
N GLU A 218 -15.65 -4.67 -1.06
CA GLU A 218 -15.00 -5.53 -0.03
C GLU A 218 -14.82 -7.00 -0.47
N TYR A 219 -15.00 -7.34 -1.75
CA TYR A 219 -14.93 -8.72 -2.28
C TYR A 219 -13.94 -8.83 -3.46
N LEU A 220 -13.37 -10.01 -3.71
CA LEU A 220 -12.49 -10.27 -4.86
C LEU A 220 -13.24 -10.50 -6.19
N LYS A 221 -14.56 -10.34 -6.17
CA LYS A 221 -15.42 -10.48 -7.35
C LYS A 221 -14.96 -9.62 -8.51
N SER A 222 -15.09 -10.18 -9.72
CA SER A 222 -14.66 -9.59 -11.00
C SER A 222 -14.94 -8.09 -11.15
N SER A 223 -16.11 -7.59 -10.74
CA SER A 223 -16.48 -6.18 -10.82
C SER A 223 -15.70 -5.27 -9.87
N ALA A 224 -15.44 -5.70 -8.63
CA ALA A 224 -14.66 -4.95 -7.63
C ALA A 224 -13.18 -4.87 -8.02
N VAL A 225 -12.62 -5.97 -8.54
CA VAL A 225 -11.26 -6.03 -9.07
C VAL A 225 -11.13 -5.12 -10.30
N LYS A 226 -12.05 -5.22 -11.28
CA LYS A 226 -12.08 -4.36 -12.48
C LYS A 226 -12.22 -2.88 -12.12
N ALA A 227 -13.08 -2.55 -11.14
CA ALA A 227 -13.24 -1.18 -10.64
C ALA A 227 -11.93 -0.63 -10.05
N SER A 228 -11.23 -1.43 -9.24
CA SER A 228 -9.93 -1.07 -8.67
C SER A 228 -8.85 -0.86 -9.74
N ILE A 229 -8.78 -1.75 -10.74
CA ILE A 229 -7.85 -1.63 -11.88
C ILE A 229 -8.17 -0.37 -12.71
N LYS A 230 -9.44 -0.11 -13.03
CA LYS A 230 -9.86 1.09 -13.78
C LYS A 230 -9.55 2.38 -13.03
N PHE A 231 -9.74 2.41 -11.72
CA PHE A 231 -9.37 3.54 -10.87
C PHE A 231 -7.87 3.85 -10.94
N TRP A 232 -7.04 2.81 -10.82
CA TRP A 232 -5.59 2.93 -11.00
C TRP A 232 -5.20 3.45 -12.39
N CYS A 233 -5.74 2.85 -13.46
CA CYS A 233 -5.46 3.29 -14.83
C CYS A 233 -5.88 4.76 -15.06
N PHE A 234 -6.99 5.20 -14.43
CA PHE A 234 -7.40 6.60 -14.42
C PHE A 234 -6.36 7.50 -13.71
N LEU A 235 -5.88 7.12 -12.52
CA LEU A 235 -4.85 7.88 -11.80
C LEU A 235 -3.57 8.03 -12.61
N VAL A 236 -3.06 6.93 -13.18
CA VAL A 236 -1.83 6.92 -13.99
C VAL A 236 -2.00 7.74 -15.27
N LYS A 237 -3.14 7.59 -15.97
CA LYS A 237 -3.43 8.39 -17.18
C LYS A 237 -3.57 9.89 -16.86
N ASN A 238 -4.26 10.24 -15.78
CA ASN A 238 -4.42 11.63 -15.33
C ASN A 238 -3.06 12.26 -14.97
N ALA A 239 -2.16 11.50 -14.34
CA ALA A 239 -0.80 11.94 -14.05
C ALA A 239 0.03 12.18 -15.32
N LYS A 240 0.06 11.21 -16.24
CA LYS A 240 0.73 11.32 -17.56
C LYS A 240 0.19 12.49 -18.41
N ASN A 241 -1.10 12.80 -18.29
CA ASN A 241 -1.73 13.94 -18.97
C ASN A 241 -1.34 15.29 -18.36
N LYS A 242 -1.22 15.38 -17.03
CA LYS A 242 -0.85 16.60 -16.31
C LYS A 242 0.65 16.93 -16.41
N ASP A 243 1.49 15.90 -16.44
CA ASP A 243 2.93 16.03 -16.61
C ASP A 243 3.46 14.99 -17.61
N LYS A 244 3.88 15.46 -18.80
CA LYS A 244 4.47 14.61 -19.84
C LYS A 244 5.80 13.96 -19.41
N LYS A 245 6.47 14.49 -18.38
CA LYS A 245 7.69 13.92 -17.79
C LYS A 245 7.39 12.92 -16.66
N PHE A 246 6.13 12.72 -16.30
CA PHE A 246 5.73 11.78 -15.25
C PHE A 246 6.23 10.37 -15.53
N LYS A 247 7.03 9.84 -14.62
CA LYS A 247 7.45 8.43 -14.63
C LYS A 247 6.74 7.71 -13.49
N LEU A 248 6.02 6.63 -13.84
CA LEU A 248 5.46 5.72 -12.85
C LEU A 248 6.61 4.94 -12.19
N ASP A 249 6.76 5.01 -10.88
CA ASP A 249 7.69 4.25 -10.07
C ASP A 249 7.06 3.92 -8.70
N PHE A 250 7.81 3.26 -7.82
CA PHE A 250 7.30 2.87 -6.50
C PHE A 250 6.80 4.06 -5.67
N LEU A 251 7.55 5.16 -5.59
CA LEU A 251 7.15 6.32 -4.79
C LEU A 251 6.09 7.17 -5.49
N SER A 252 6.15 7.28 -6.82
CA SER A 252 5.13 8.03 -7.56
C SER A 252 3.78 7.29 -7.53
N ALA A 253 3.76 5.96 -7.52
CA ALA A 253 2.57 5.15 -7.26
C ALA A 253 1.90 5.45 -5.92
N LEU A 254 2.65 5.51 -4.81
CA LEU A 254 2.08 5.80 -3.49
C LEU A 254 1.52 7.22 -3.41
N LYS A 255 2.18 8.18 -4.08
CA LYS A 255 1.68 9.56 -4.22
C LYS A 255 0.38 9.62 -5.03
N LEU A 256 0.23 8.82 -6.09
CA LEU A 256 -1.02 8.74 -6.85
C LEU A 256 -2.17 8.15 -6.04
N LEU A 257 -1.90 7.10 -5.26
CA LEU A 257 -2.87 6.50 -4.34
C LEU A 257 -3.10 7.35 -3.07
N ASN A 258 -2.32 8.42 -2.87
CA ASN A 258 -2.35 9.32 -1.71
C ASN A 258 -2.36 8.58 -0.36
N THR A 259 -1.56 7.52 -0.23
CA THR A 259 -1.59 6.66 0.96
C THR A 259 -0.97 7.36 2.19
N ARG A 260 -1.37 6.98 3.42
CA ARG A 260 -0.90 7.65 4.65
C ARG A 260 0.63 7.70 4.76
N GLU A 261 1.34 6.67 4.28
CA GLU A 261 2.81 6.60 4.28
C GLU A 261 3.52 7.78 3.58
N VAL A 262 2.84 8.46 2.64
CA VAL A 262 3.40 9.59 1.87
C VAL A 262 2.80 10.96 2.24
N GLN A 263 1.79 10.99 3.10
CA GLN A 263 1.18 12.23 3.59
C GLN A 263 2.02 12.83 4.73
N LYS A 264 2.28 14.15 4.69
CA LYS A 264 3.14 14.84 5.68
C LYS A 264 2.80 14.54 7.15
N PRO A 265 1.52 14.54 7.61
CA PRO A 265 1.19 14.35 9.02
C PRO A 265 1.52 12.95 9.55
N PHE A 266 1.37 11.93 8.71
CA PHE A 266 1.43 10.52 9.09
C PHE A 266 2.77 9.85 8.75
N LYS A 267 3.67 10.58 8.10
CA LYS A 267 4.86 10.03 7.43
C LYS A 267 5.83 9.26 8.35
N GLU A 268 6.11 9.76 9.55
CA GLU A 268 7.02 9.06 10.48
C GLU A 268 6.31 7.93 11.23
N GLU A 269 5.02 8.07 11.56
CA GLU A 269 4.21 6.98 12.15
C GLU A 269 4.13 5.78 11.19
N TYR A 270 3.82 6.02 9.91
CA TYR A 270 3.65 4.99 8.88
C TYR A 270 4.96 4.61 8.17
N ARG A 271 6.11 4.95 8.76
CA ARG A 271 7.43 4.70 8.15
C ARG A 271 7.78 3.22 8.05
N GLU A 272 7.38 2.40 9.03
CA GLU A 272 7.56 0.95 8.97
C GLU A 272 6.67 0.32 7.89
N ASN A 273 5.42 0.78 7.75
CA ASN A 273 4.52 0.35 6.68
C ASN A 273 5.11 0.64 5.29
N LEU A 274 5.76 1.80 5.12
CA LEU A 274 6.44 2.13 3.87
C LEU A 274 7.60 1.17 3.54
N LEU A 275 8.39 0.79 4.54
CA LEU A 275 9.49 -0.19 4.37
C LEU A 275 8.94 -1.58 4.06
N ASN A 276 7.91 -2.03 4.77
CA ASN A 276 7.25 -3.30 4.53
C ASN A 276 6.65 -3.36 3.11
N ARG A 277 6.00 -2.28 2.64
CA ARG A 277 5.50 -2.17 1.26
C ARG A 277 6.63 -2.17 0.23
N LEU A 278 7.77 -1.56 0.55
CA LEU A 278 8.96 -1.59 -0.31
C LEU A 278 9.54 -3.00 -0.44
N GLU A 279 9.59 -3.79 0.63
CA GLU A 279 10.06 -5.19 0.58
C GLU A 279 9.11 -6.09 -0.23
N VAL A 280 7.79 -5.91 -0.11
CA VAL A 280 6.81 -6.59 -1.00
C VAL A 280 7.07 -6.23 -2.46
N TYR A 281 7.26 -4.93 -2.78
CA TYR A 281 7.59 -4.50 -4.14
C TYR A 281 8.91 -5.06 -4.66
N LYS A 282 9.98 -5.04 -3.86
CA LYS A 282 11.27 -5.66 -4.23
C LYS A 282 11.11 -7.15 -4.51
N THR A 283 10.34 -7.86 -3.67
CA THR A 283 10.11 -9.30 -3.79
C THR A 283 9.33 -9.63 -5.06
N VAL A 284 8.18 -8.98 -5.29
CA VAL A 284 7.40 -9.14 -6.55
C VAL A 284 8.26 -8.79 -7.76
N LYS A 285 9.03 -7.69 -7.71
CA LYS A 285 9.93 -7.28 -8.81
C LYS A 285 11.04 -8.30 -9.08
N LYS A 286 11.58 -8.97 -8.06
CA LYS A 286 12.58 -10.05 -8.21
C LYS A 286 11.92 -11.28 -8.83
N LEU A 287 10.76 -11.70 -8.30
CA LEU A 287 10.01 -12.84 -8.79
C LEU A 287 9.64 -12.69 -10.29
N LEU A 288 9.15 -11.52 -10.72
CA LEU A 288 8.77 -11.29 -12.11
C LEU A 288 9.95 -10.98 -13.05
N ARG A 289 11.17 -10.81 -12.52
CA ARG A 289 12.41 -10.65 -13.31
C ARG A 289 13.13 -11.97 -13.61
N ASN A 290 12.91 -12.99 -12.80
CA ASN A 290 13.57 -14.28 -12.95
C ASN A 290 12.90 -15.19 -14.01
N TYR A 291 11.87 -14.68 -14.69
CA TYR A 291 11.02 -15.37 -15.68
C TYR A 291 10.70 -14.41 -16.84
N ALA A 292 11.67 -13.59 -17.22
CA ALA A 292 11.57 -12.56 -18.25
C ALA A 292 12.96 -12.25 -18.80
#